data_AF-A0A6A8LNL0-F1
#
_entry.id   AF-A0A6A8LNL0-F1
#
_cell.length_a   1.000
_cell.length_b   1.000
_cell.length_c   1.000
_cell.angle_alpha   90.00
_cell.angle_beta   90.00
_cell.angle_gamma   90.00
#
_symmetry.space_group_name_H-M   'P 1'
#
loop_
_entity.id
_entity.type
_entity.pdbx_description
1 polymer ?
#
loop_
_entity_poly.entity_id
_entity_poly.type
_entity_poly.pdbx_seq_one_letter_code
_entity_poly.pdbx_strand_id
1 'polypeptide(L)'
;MVKKITMIQTQKKAGRFNIYINDKYAFPVSESVLIKYRLHKGQELDENLIEEIKLADDISKGYNAALNYLSYQLRTRKEVEDKLRSLDIHEDYIPEIINKLIDLDLINDK
;
A
#
# COMPACT_ATOMS: atom_id res chain seq x y z
N MET A 1 -10.91 -22.87 9.09
CA MET A 1 -9.49 -23.03 9.52
C MET A 1 -8.97 -21.66 9.91
N VAL A 2 -8.25 -21.55 11.02
CA VAL A 2 -7.63 -20.29 11.45
C VAL A 2 -6.48 -19.95 10.49
N LYS A 3 -6.46 -18.72 9.97
CA LYS A 3 -5.37 -18.21 9.12
C LYS A 3 -4.35 -17.52 10.02
N LYS A 4 -3.24 -18.20 10.32
CA LYS A 4 -2.21 -17.71 11.23
C LYS A 4 -0.94 -17.35 10.49
N ILE A 5 -0.36 -16.18 10.79
CA ILE A 5 0.94 -15.77 10.23
C ILE A 5 2.03 -16.70 10.79
N THR A 6 2.69 -17.46 9.93
CA THR A 6 3.78 -18.36 10.33
C THR A 6 5.17 -17.79 10.05
N MET A 7 5.27 -16.89 9.07
CA MET A 7 6.54 -16.25 8.70
C MET A 7 6.31 -14.87 8.07
N ILE A 8 7.23 -13.95 8.37
CA ILE A 8 7.35 -12.63 7.73
C ILE A 8 8.78 -12.53 7.23
N GLN A 9 8.95 -12.34 5.91
CA GLN A 9 10.26 -12.34 5.27
C GLN A 9 10.50 -11.01 4.56
N THR A 10 11.66 -10.39 4.78
CA THR A 10 12.10 -9.22 4.01
C THR A 10 12.30 -9.56 2.53
N GLN A 11 11.85 -8.69 1.63
CA GLN A 11 12.14 -8.81 0.21
C GLN A 11 13.50 -8.17 -0.15
N LYS A 12 13.96 -8.36 -1.38
CA LYS A 12 15.16 -7.68 -1.92
C LYS A 12 15.02 -6.15 -1.90
N LYS A 13 13.81 -5.64 -2.15
CA LYS A 13 13.50 -4.21 -2.07
C LYS A 13 13.27 -3.84 -0.60
N ALA A 14 14.00 -2.85 -0.11
CA ALA A 14 13.86 -2.35 1.25
C ALA A 14 12.42 -1.86 1.53
N GLY A 15 11.96 -2.05 2.77
CA GLY A 15 10.62 -1.66 3.20
C GLY A 15 9.49 -2.53 2.66
N ARG A 16 9.79 -3.71 2.08
CA ARG A 16 8.80 -4.68 1.58
C ARG A 16 8.97 -6.03 2.24
N PHE A 17 7.85 -6.66 2.58
CA PHE A 17 7.80 -7.93 3.30
C PHE A 17 6.83 -8.91 2.63
N ASN A 18 7.14 -10.19 2.67
CA ASN A 18 6.25 -11.29 2.31
C ASN A 18 5.61 -11.86 3.58
N ILE A 19 4.28 -11.99 3.58
CA ILE A 19 3.52 -12.63 4.65
C ILE A 19 3.21 -14.07 4.24
N TYR A 20 3.49 -15.00 5.16
CA TYR A 20 3.16 -16.41 5.02
C TYR A 20 2.10 -16.77 6.06
N ILE A 21 1.02 -17.38 5.60
CA ILE A 21 -0.10 -17.87 6.41
C ILE A 21 -0.13 -19.38 6.30
N ASN A 22 -0.13 -20.07 7.45
CA ASN A 22 -0.13 -21.53 7.52
C ASN A 22 0.95 -22.15 6.59
N ASP A 23 2.16 -21.60 6.67
CA ASP A 23 3.36 -22.01 5.92
C ASP A 23 3.29 -21.86 4.40
N LYS A 24 2.30 -21.12 3.90
CA LYS A 24 2.15 -20.78 2.49
C LYS A 24 2.27 -19.28 2.30
N TYR A 25 2.93 -18.88 1.22
CA TYR A 25 2.94 -17.48 0.80
C TYR A 25 1.49 -17.00 0.61
N ALA A 26 1.16 -15.83 1.19
CA ALA A 26 -0.18 -15.26 1.14
C ALA A 26 -0.20 -13.96 0.31
N PHE A 27 0.53 -12.93 0.76
CA PHE A 27 0.55 -11.63 0.11
C PHE A 27 1.78 -10.81 0.56
N PRO A 28 2.20 -9.80 -0.21
CA PRO A 28 3.23 -8.86 0.21
C PRO A 28 2.62 -7.65 0.94
N VAL A 29 3.42 -6.97 1.77
CA VAL A 29 3.05 -5.70 2.41
C VAL A 29 4.22 -4.72 2.44
N SER A 30 3.93 -3.42 2.47
CA SER A 30 4.91 -2.38 2.82
C SER A 30 5.17 -2.35 4.32
N GLU A 31 6.30 -1.77 4.71
CA GLU A 31 6.65 -1.50 6.11
C GLU A 31 5.58 -0.68 6.83
N SER A 32 5.03 0.35 6.18
CA SER A 32 3.97 1.16 6.78
C SER A 32 2.71 0.35 7.06
N VAL A 33 2.36 -0.61 6.18
CA VAL A 33 1.19 -1.49 6.38
C VAL A 33 1.47 -2.53 7.46
N LEU A 34 2.67 -3.12 7.44
CA LEU A 34 3.14 -4.03 8.49
C LEU A 34 2.98 -3.39 9.89
N ILE A 35 3.40 -2.13 10.02
CA ILE A 35 3.31 -1.36 11.28
C ILE A 35 1.86 -1.01 11.59
N LYS A 36 1.09 -0.47 10.63
CA LYS A 36 -0.31 -0.05 10.80
C LYS A 36 -1.18 -1.18 11.38
N TYR A 37 -1.02 -2.39 10.85
CA TYR A 37 -1.78 -3.58 11.28
C TYR A 37 -1.06 -4.41 12.34
N ARG A 38 0.11 -3.95 12.81
CA ARG A 38 0.94 -4.63 13.83
C ARG A 38 1.18 -6.10 13.50
N LEU A 39 1.50 -6.37 12.23
CA LEU A 39 1.66 -7.72 11.72
C LEU A 39 2.85 -8.42 12.38
N HIS A 40 2.60 -9.56 13.02
CA HIS A 40 3.62 -10.34 13.71
C HIS A 40 3.36 -11.85 13.60
N LYS A 41 4.43 -12.65 13.71
CA LYS A 41 4.33 -14.11 13.70
C LYS A 41 3.42 -14.57 14.84
N GLY A 42 2.49 -15.46 14.53
CA GLY A 42 1.53 -15.99 15.47
C GLY A 42 0.18 -15.26 15.48
N GLN A 43 0.08 -14.11 14.83
CA GLN A 43 -1.18 -13.38 14.68
C GLN A 43 -2.17 -14.17 13.83
N GLU A 44 -3.41 -14.20 14.29
CA GLU A 44 -4.54 -14.73 13.55
C GLU A 44 -5.22 -13.61 12.76
N LEU A 45 -5.56 -13.90 11.50
CA LEU A 45 -6.22 -12.98 10.60
C LEU A 45 -7.51 -13.63 10.10
N ASP A 46 -8.60 -12.87 10.05
CA ASP A 46 -9.79 -13.29 9.31
C ASP A 46 -9.71 -12.80 7.85
N GLU A 47 -10.69 -13.18 7.05
CA GLU A 47 -10.71 -12.83 5.62
C GLU A 47 -10.91 -11.33 5.38
N ASN A 48 -11.73 -10.68 6.20
CA ASN A 48 -11.99 -9.25 6.06
C ASN A 48 -10.73 -8.44 6.35
N LEU A 49 -10.00 -8.80 7.40
CA LEU A 49 -8.75 -8.16 7.76
C LEU A 49 -7.66 -8.40 6.71
N ILE A 50 -7.60 -9.60 6.10
CA ILE A 50 -6.67 -9.87 5.01
C ILE A 50 -6.95 -8.95 3.81
N GLU A 51 -8.22 -8.81 3.42
CA GLU A 51 -8.59 -7.91 2.33
C GLU A 51 -8.30 -6.44 2.67
N GLU A 52 -8.55 -6.03 3.92
CA GLU A 52 -8.20 -4.67 4.38
C GLU A 52 -6.68 -4.41 4.33
N ILE A 53 -5.86 -5.40 4.72
CA ILE A 53 -4.40 -5.29 4.66
C ILE A 53 -3.91 -5.19 3.21
N LYS A 54 -4.42 -6.04 2.31
CA LYS A 54 -4.09 -5.98 0.89
C LYS A 54 -4.45 -4.63 0.30
N LEU A 55 -5.63 -4.14 0.65
CA LEU A 55 -6.08 -2.84 0.23
C LEU A 55 -5.15 -1.72 0.71
N ALA A 56 -4.80 -1.71 1.98
CA ALA A 56 -3.86 -0.73 2.53
C ALA A 56 -2.48 -0.81 1.86
N ASP A 57 -2.05 -1.99 1.41
CA ASP A 57 -0.83 -2.16 0.61
C ASP A 57 -0.94 -1.52 -0.76
N ASP A 58 -2.08 -1.63 -1.43
CA ASP A 58 -2.29 -1.00 -2.74
C ASP A 58 -2.34 0.53 -2.62
N ILE A 59 -3.01 1.07 -1.60
CA ILE A 59 -2.96 2.51 -1.28
C ILE A 59 -1.50 2.94 -1.04
N SER A 60 -0.74 2.17 -0.26
CA SER A 60 0.67 2.44 0.02
C SER A 60 1.53 2.42 -1.25
N LYS A 61 1.28 1.50 -2.19
CA LYS A 61 1.96 1.46 -3.49
C LYS A 61 1.62 2.67 -4.34
N GLY A 62 0.34 3.00 -4.47
CA GLY A 62 -0.12 4.15 -5.25
C GLY A 62 0.47 5.45 -4.72
N TYR A 63 0.43 5.66 -3.41
CA TYR A 63 1.05 6.81 -2.75
C TYR A 63 2.56 6.91 -3.03
N ASN A 64 3.31 5.81 -2.86
CA ASN A 64 4.76 5.82 -3.16
C ASN A 64 5.05 6.07 -4.65
N ALA A 65 4.21 5.55 -5.55
CA ALA A 65 4.36 5.79 -6.97
C ALA A 65 4.08 7.25 -7.34
N ALA A 66 3.08 7.87 -6.72
CA ALA A 66 2.79 9.30 -6.87
C ALA A 66 3.94 10.16 -6.34
N LEU A 67 4.49 9.86 -5.15
CA LEU A 67 5.68 10.56 -4.63
C LEU A 67 6.86 10.50 -5.61
N ASN A 68 7.16 9.31 -6.13
CA ASN A 68 8.23 9.17 -7.13
C ASN A 68 7.91 9.98 -8.39
N TYR A 69 6.67 9.95 -8.87
CA TYR A 69 6.26 10.68 -10.07
C TYR A 69 6.38 12.20 -9.91
N LEU A 70 6.00 12.72 -8.74
CA LEU A 70 6.11 14.14 -8.35
C LEU A 70 7.56 14.58 -8.16
N SER A 71 8.46 13.66 -7.76
CA SER A 71 9.87 14.00 -7.54
C SER A 71 10.62 14.42 -8.82
N TYR A 72 10.10 14.08 -10.01
CA TYR A 72 10.75 14.40 -11.28
C TYR A 72 10.45 15.82 -11.79
N GLN A 73 9.21 16.30 -11.61
CA GLN A 73 8.76 17.64 -12.00
C GLN A 73 7.37 17.91 -11.41
N LEU A 74 6.93 19.16 -11.47
CA LEU A 74 5.56 19.55 -11.10
C LEU A 74 4.53 18.78 -11.93
N ARG A 75 3.46 18.35 -11.27
CA ARG A 75 2.32 17.66 -11.88
C ARG A 75 1.03 18.27 -11.40
N THR A 76 0.07 18.34 -12.30
CA THR A 76 -1.33 18.62 -11.97
C THR A 76 -1.95 17.45 -11.23
N ARG A 77 -3.01 17.70 -10.46
CA ARG A 77 -3.83 16.65 -9.85
C ARG A 77 -4.25 15.57 -10.86
N LYS A 78 -4.70 16.00 -12.04
CA LYS A 78 -5.17 15.09 -13.09
C LYS A 78 -4.08 14.14 -13.58
N GLU A 79 -2.86 14.63 -13.80
CA GLU A 79 -1.73 13.77 -14.19
C GLU A 79 -1.44 12.72 -13.12
N VAL A 80 -1.55 13.07 -11.83
CA VAL A 80 -1.34 12.12 -10.74
C VAL A 80 -2.48 11.10 -10.67
N GLU A 81 -3.74 11.52 -10.81
CA GLU A 81 -4.88 10.59 -10.91
C GLU A 81 -4.72 9.61 -12.07
N ASP A 82 -4.39 10.11 -13.26
CA ASP A 82 -4.18 9.28 -14.45
C ASP A 82 -2.98 8.33 -14.26
N LYS A 83 -1.93 8.78 -13.56
CA LYS A 83 -0.81 7.93 -13.19
C LYS A 83 -1.24 6.81 -12.24
N LEU A 84 -2.07 7.08 -11.25
CA LEU A 84 -2.58 6.08 -10.31
C LEU A 84 -3.46 5.04 -11.02
N ARG A 85 -4.34 5.48 -11.93
CA ARG A 85 -5.14 4.58 -12.79
C ARG A 85 -4.26 3.65 -13.62
N SER A 86 -3.17 4.17 -14.20
CA SER A 86 -2.22 3.36 -14.99
C SER A 86 -1.50 2.27 -14.21
N LEU A 87 -1.57 2.31 -12.88
CA LEU A 87 -0.94 1.36 -11.96
C LEU A 87 -1.95 0.37 -11.38
N ASP A 88 -3.15 0.29 -11.96
CA ASP A 88 -4.27 -0.55 -11.50
C ASP A 88 -4.68 -0.27 -10.04
N ILE A 89 -4.48 0.97 -9.57
CA ILE A 89 -5.05 1.41 -8.29
C ILE A 89 -6.55 1.59 -8.49
N HIS A 90 -7.34 0.89 -7.67
CA HIS A 90 -8.79 0.94 -7.75
C HIS A 90 -9.32 2.36 -7.52
N GLU A 91 -10.31 2.79 -8.31
CA GLU A 91 -10.82 4.17 -8.37
C GLU A 91 -11.23 4.71 -7.00
N ASP A 92 -11.85 3.88 -6.16
CA ASP A 92 -12.28 4.26 -4.81
C ASP A 92 -11.16 4.79 -3.91
N TYR A 93 -9.90 4.47 -4.21
CA TYR A 93 -8.74 4.86 -3.39
C TYR A 93 -7.91 6.00 -3.97
N ILE A 94 -8.11 6.33 -5.25
CA ILE A 94 -7.43 7.47 -5.87
C ILE A 94 -7.74 8.77 -5.10
N PRO A 95 -8.99 9.06 -4.71
CA PRO A 95 -9.30 10.24 -3.90
C PRO A 95 -8.54 10.28 -2.57
N GLU A 96 -8.39 9.15 -1.88
CA GLU A 96 -7.66 9.08 -0.61
C GLU A 96 -6.18 9.45 -0.79
N ILE A 97 -5.54 8.89 -1.83
CA ILE A 97 -4.14 9.17 -2.15
C ILE A 97 -3.97 10.65 -2.53
N ILE A 98 -4.84 11.17 -3.39
CA ILE A 98 -4.79 12.57 -3.85
C ILE A 98 -4.98 13.54 -2.67
N ASN A 99 -5.98 13.31 -1.82
CA ASN A 99 -6.21 14.17 -0.65
C ASN A 99 -5.00 14.18 0.27
N LYS A 100 -4.39 13.02 0.53
CA LYS A 100 -3.17 12.94 1.33
C LYS A 100 -2.00 13.72 0.70
N LEU A 101 -1.87 13.73 -0.62
CA LEU A 101 -0.83 14.51 -1.31
C LEU A 101 -1.11 16.02 -1.26
N ILE A 102 -2.37 16.43 -1.34
CA ILE A 102 -2.81 17.83 -1.19
C ILE A 102 -2.56 18.31 0.24
N ASP A 103 -2.90 17.50 1.26
CA ASP A 103 -2.69 17.84 2.68
C ASP A 103 -1.21 18.04 3.02
N LEU A 104 -0.32 17.41 2.24
CA LEU A 104 1.14 17.56 2.35
C LEU A 104 1.71 18.65 1.43
N ASP A 105 0.87 19.41 0.74
CA ASP A 105 1.22 20.45 -0.24
C ASP A 105 2.12 19.92 -1.39
N LEU A 106 1.97 18.64 -1.73
CA LEU A 106 2.70 17.99 -2.84
C LEU A 106 1.96 18.09 -4.17
N ILE A 107 0.66 18.37 -4.12
CA ILE A 107 -0.17 18.71 -5.28
C ILE A 107 -0.88 20.03 -4.96
N ASN A 108 -0.72 21.01 -5.83
CA ASN A 108 -1.38 22.29 -5.72
C ASN A 108 -1.73 22.80 -7.12
N ASP A 109 -3.03 22.84 -7.43
CA ASP A 109 -3.55 23.25 -8.75
C ASP A 109 -3.91 24.77 -8.80
N LYS A 110 -3.54 25.55 -7.78
CA LYS A 110 -3.80 27.01 -7.72
C LYS A 110 -2.72 27.85 -8.40
#